data_AF-H3RB07-F1
#
_entry.id   AF-H3RB07-F1
#
_cell.length_a   1.000
_cell.length_b   1.000
_cell.length_c   1.000
_cell.angle_alpha   90.00
_cell.angle_beta   90.00
_cell.angle_gamma   90.00
#
_symmetry.space_group_name_H-M   'P 1'
#
loop_
_entity.id
_entity.type
_entity.pdbx_description
1 polymer ?
#
loop_
_entity_poly.entity_id
_entity_poly.type
_entity_poly.pdbx_seq_one_letter_code
_entity_poly.pdbx_strand_id
1 'polypeptide(L)'
;MRLLNDAEKGDLILIEQVDRLSRLDDEGWQQLKRMMQEKNLAIISLDLPTSYAALMPHGSDEFTRSMLTAINSMMLDMLAAIARKDYTDRRRRQQEGVRKAKEKGVYRGRMPDQNKHDLIRSLRHQGKSISETARLAGVSERTVTRVSKS
;
A
#
# COMPACT_ATOMS: atom_id res chain seq x y z
N MET A 1 -6.17 9.42 -7.99
CA MET A 1 -5.26 9.47 -9.16
C MET A 1 -5.30 10.86 -9.80
N ARG A 2 -4.53 11.83 -9.27
CA ARG A 2 -4.53 13.22 -9.79
C ARG A 2 -3.80 13.34 -11.14
N LEU A 3 -2.63 12.72 -11.24
CA LEU A 3 -1.78 12.73 -12.44
C LEU A 3 -2.47 12.16 -13.69
N LEU A 4 -3.34 11.16 -13.54
CA LEU A 4 -4.06 10.58 -14.67
C LEU A 4 -5.26 11.43 -15.13
N ASN A 5 -5.82 12.24 -14.22
CA ASN A 5 -6.86 13.18 -14.56
C ASN A 5 -6.28 14.35 -15.37
N ASP A 6 -5.10 14.80 -14.97
CA ASP A 6 -4.38 15.94 -15.59
C ASP A 6 -3.74 15.58 -16.94
N ALA A 7 -3.58 14.30 -17.27
CA ALA A 7 -3.00 13.86 -18.54
C ALA A 7 -3.94 14.11 -19.74
N GLU A 8 -3.39 14.62 -20.83
CA GLU A 8 -4.07 14.87 -22.11
C GLU A 8 -3.86 13.74 -23.13
N LYS A 9 -4.53 13.84 -24.27
CA LYS A 9 -4.49 12.80 -25.29
C LYS A 9 -3.10 12.72 -25.93
N GLY A 10 -2.46 11.55 -25.85
CA GLY A 10 -1.12 11.32 -26.38
C GLY A 10 0.02 11.61 -25.41
N ASP A 11 -0.30 11.94 -24.15
CA ASP A 11 0.71 12.17 -23.13
C ASP A 11 1.47 10.89 -22.75
N LEU A 12 2.71 11.10 -22.31
CA LEU A 12 3.64 10.06 -21.91
C LEU A 12 3.80 10.07 -20.40
N ILE A 13 3.55 8.92 -19.77
CA ILE A 13 3.74 8.73 -18.34
C ILE A 13 5.04 7.98 -18.14
N LEU A 14 6.05 8.71 -17.69
CA LEU A 14 7.33 8.13 -17.31
C LEU A 14 7.26 7.61 -15.87
N ILE A 15 7.58 6.34 -15.69
CA ILE A 15 7.71 5.71 -14.38
C ILE A 15 9.10 5.13 -14.22
N GLU A 16 9.59 5.11 -12.98
CA GLU A 16 10.89 4.51 -12.65
C GLU A 16 10.86 2.99 -12.94
N GLN A 17 9.88 2.29 -12.36
CA GLN A 17 9.76 0.83 -12.44
C GLN A 17 8.29 0.41 -12.52
N VAL A 18 8.01 -0.69 -13.22
CA VAL A 18 6.64 -1.20 -13.37
C VAL A 18 6.06 -1.78 -12.07
N ASP A 19 6.92 -2.18 -11.12
CA ASP A 19 6.49 -2.56 -9.76
C ASP A 19 5.62 -1.48 -9.09
N ARG A 20 5.79 -0.20 -9.44
CA ARG A 20 4.95 0.87 -8.86
C ARG A 20 3.47 0.73 -9.24
N LEU A 21 3.19 0.17 -10.42
CA LEU A 21 1.83 -0.17 -10.84
C LEU A 21 1.30 -1.43 -10.15
N SER A 22 2.17 -2.31 -9.65
CA SER A 22 1.79 -3.54 -8.94
C SER A 22 1.08 -3.31 -7.60
N ARG A 23 1.15 -2.07 -7.10
CA ARG A 23 0.51 -1.64 -5.86
C ARG A 23 -0.94 -1.19 -6.05
N LEU A 24 -1.39 -1.01 -7.29
CA LEU A 24 -2.79 -0.73 -7.58
C LEU A 24 -3.64 -1.95 -7.24
N ASP A 25 -4.84 -1.70 -6.73
CA ASP A 25 -5.88 -2.70 -6.62
C ASP A 25 -6.53 -2.98 -7.99
N ASP A 26 -7.40 -3.99 -8.05
CA ASP A 26 -8.05 -4.40 -9.30
C ASP A 26 -8.83 -3.22 -9.93
N GLU A 27 -9.46 -2.38 -9.10
CA GLU A 27 -10.22 -1.21 -9.56
C GLU A 27 -9.30 -0.13 -10.15
N GLY A 28 -8.22 0.22 -9.46
CA GLY A 28 -7.23 1.18 -9.94
C GLY A 28 -6.53 0.72 -11.22
N TRP A 29 -6.30 -0.58 -11.38
CA TRP A 29 -5.74 -1.15 -12.61
C TRP A 29 -6.70 -1.04 -13.80
N GLN A 30 -7.98 -1.36 -13.60
CA GLN A 30 -9.00 -1.21 -14.65
C GLN A 30 -9.20 0.25 -15.03
N GLN A 31 -9.16 1.16 -14.06
CA GLN A 31 -9.22 2.59 -14.32
C GLN A 31 -8.03 3.08 -15.15
N LEU A 32 -6.82 2.63 -14.82
CA LEU A 32 -5.60 2.95 -15.59
C LEU A 32 -5.74 2.46 -17.03
N LYS A 33 -6.12 1.19 -17.24
CA LYS A 33 -6.33 0.61 -18.58
C LYS A 33 -7.33 1.41 -19.41
N ARG A 34 -8.48 1.74 -18.81
CA ARG A 34 -9.52 2.51 -19.48
C ARG A 34 -8.98 3.87 -19.93
N MET A 35 -8.30 4.60 -19.04
CA MET A 35 -7.75 5.91 -19.39
C MET A 35 -6.62 5.84 -20.41
N MET A 36 -5.78 4.79 -20.37
CA MET A 36 -4.76 4.58 -21.40
C MET A 36 -5.39 4.39 -22.79
N GLN A 37 -6.51 3.67 -22.89
CA GLN A 37 -7.24 3.49 -24.14
C GLN A 37 -7.96 4.76 -24.58
N GLU A 38 -8.69 5.43 -23.66
CA GLU A 38 -9.48 6.62 -23.97
C GLU A 38 -8.61 7.82 -24.37
N LYS A 39 -7.50 8.03 -23.66
CA LYS A 39 -6.59 9.16 -23.85
C LYS A 39 -5.34 8.79 -24.68
N ASN A 40 -5.24 7.57 -25.18
CA ASN A 40 -4.06 7.08 -25.91
C ASN A 40 -2.74 7.38 -25.17
N LEU A 41 -2.73 7.12 -23.85
CA LEU A 41 -1.55 7.38 -23.00
C LEU A 41 -0.55 6.25 -23.17
N ALA A 42 0.72 6.60 -23.29
CA ALA A 42 1.80 5.61 -23.29
C ALA A 42 2.56 5.66 -21.96
N ILE A 43 2.70 4.49 -21.33
CA ILE A 43 3.55 4.32 -20.14
C ILE A 43 4.94 3.91 -20.60
N ILE A 44 5.94 4.65 -20.13
CA ILE A 44 7.35 4.36 -20.36
C ILE A 44 7.96 4.04 -19.00
N SER A 45 8.58 2.86 -18.87
CA SER A 45 9.40 2.53 -17.71
C SER A 45 10.87 2.53 -18.12
N LEU A 46 11.75 3.00 -17.24
CA LEU A 46 13.20 2.91 -17.48
C LEU A 46 13.69 1.46 -17.56
N ASP A 47 13.05 0.56 -16.82
CA ASP A 47 13.31 -0.88 -16.82
C ASP A 47 12.81 -1.62 -18.10
N LEU A 48 12.15 -0.93 -19.04
CA LEU A 48 11.60 -1.50 -20.27
C LEU A 48 12.29 -0.89 -21.50
N PRO A 49 13.32 -1.55 -22.06
CA PRO A 49 14.08 -1.02 -23.20
C PRO A 49 13.25 -0.86 -24.49
N THR A 50 12.08 -1.49 -24.60
CA THR A 50 11.18 -1.41 -25.77
C THR A 50 10.30 -0.16 -25.81
N SER A 51 10.05 0.51 -24.69
CA SER A 51 9.14 1.67 -24.63
C SER A 51 9.73 2.92 -25.31
N TYR A 52 11.06 3.10 -25.29
CA TYR A 52 11.74 4.23 -25.94
C TYR A 52 11.84 4.03 -27.46
N ALA A 53 12.08 2.79 -27.92
CA ALA A 53 12.14 2.47 -29.34
C ALA A 53 10.80 2.72 -30.06
N ALA A 54 9.67 2.58 -29.35
CA ALA A 54 8.34 2.86 -29.88
C ALA A 54 8.03 4.35 -30.10
N LEU A 55 8.83 5.25 -29.49
CA LEU A 55 8.67 6.70 -29.57
C LEU A 55 9.61 7.35 -30.59
N MET A 56 10.56 6.60 -31.15
CA MET A 56 11.48 7.09 -32.17
C MET A 56 10.72 7.33 -33.49
N PRO A 57 10.65 8.57 -34.01
CA PRO A 57 9.90 8.91 -35.21
C PRO A 57 10.67 8.60 -36.51
N HIS A 58 11.52 7.57 -36.52
CA HIS A 58 12.31 7.22 -37.69
C HIS A 58 11.56 6.17 -38.55
N GLY A 59 10.60 6.65 -39.35
CA GLY A 59 10.12 5.94 -40.55
C GLY A 59 9.33 4.65 -40.37
N SER A 60 8.74 4.40 -39.20
CA SER A 60 7.98 3.16 -38.96
C SER A 60 6.55 3.24 -39.51
N ASP A 61 6.22 2.31 -40.40
CA ASP A 61 4.91 2.06 -41.01
C ASP A 61 3.76 1.99 -39.98
N GLU A 62 2.52 2.27 -40.38
CA GLU A 62 1.33 2.22 -39.51
C GLU A 62 1.19 0.85 -38.83
N PHE A 63 1.57 -0.19 -39.55
CA PHE A 63 1.69 -1.56 -39.06
C PHE A 63 2.64 -1.70 -37.87
N THR A 64 3.84 -1.10 -37.93
CA THR A 64 4.84 -1.16 -36.86
C THR A 64 4.35 -0.44 -35.61
N ARG A 65 3.65 0.69 -35.76
CA ARG A 65 3.04 1.39 -34.62
C ARG A 65 1.95 0.56 -33.95
N SER A 66 1.06 -0.05 -34.73
CA SER A 66 0.02 -0.92 -34.20
C SER A 66 0.59 -2.13 -33.46
N MET A 67 1.65 -2.74 -34.01
CA MET A 67 2.36 -3.86 -33.38
C MET A 67 3.01 -3.45 -32.05
N LEU A 68 3.67 -2.29 -32.00
CA LEU A 68 4.31 -1.78 -30.78
C LEU A 68 3.28 -1.45 -29.69
N THR A 69 2.13 -0.87 -30.07
CA THR A 69 1.01 -0.61 -29.14
C THR A 69 0.43 -1.91 -28.58
N ALA A 70 0.26 -2.93 -29.43
CA ALA A 70 -0.21 -4.25 -29.00
C ALA A 70 0.78 -4.92 -28.04
N ILE A 71 2.08 -4.88 -28.34
CA ILE A 71 3.13 -5.42 -27.46
C ILE A 71 3.14 -4.69 -26.12
N ASN A 72 3.09 -3.36 -26.11
CA ASN A 72 3.05 -2.58 -24.87
C ASN A 72 1.83 -2.96 -24.02
N SER A 73 0.65 -3.05 -24.65
CA SER A 73 -0.58 -3.47 -23.98
C SER A 73 -0.46 -4.87 -23.35
N MET A 74 0.09 -5.84 -24.10
CA MET A 74 0.33 -7.20 -23.59
C MET A 74 1.35 -7.25 -22.45
N MET A 75 2.41 -6.43 -22.53
CA MET A 75 3.42 -6.33 -21.47
C MET A 75 2.82 -5.78 -20.19
N LEU A 76 1.98 -4.74 -20.27
CA LEU A 76 1.25 -4.19 -19.14
C LEU A 76 0.30 -5.23 -18.53
N ASP A 77 -0.40 -6.00 -19.37
CA ASP A 77 -1.27 -7.10 -18.93
C ASP A 77 -0.50 -8.18 -18.18
N MET A 78 0.65 -8.59 -18.70
CA MET A 78 1.52 -9.57 -18.05
C MET A 78 2.05 -9.05 -16.72
N LEU A 79 2.50 -7.80 -16.67
CA LEU A 79 3.03 -7.18 -15.45
C LEU A 79 1.96 -7.04 -14.37
N ALA A 80 0.71 -6.75 -14.77
CA ALA A 80 -0.42 -6.75 -13.86
C ALA A 80 -0.77 -8.14 -13.32
N ALA A 81 -0.71 -9.17 -14.17
CA ALA A 81 -0.93 -10.54 -13.74
C ALA A 81 0.13 -10.99 -12.72
N ILE A 82 1.41 -10.66 -12.96
CA ILE A 82 2.51 -10.94 -12.04
C ILE A 82 2.33 -10.18 -10.73
N ALA A 83 2.06 -8.87 -10.80
CA ALA A 83 1.76 -8.03 -9.64
C ALA A 83 0.66 -8.62 -8.74
N ARG A 84 -0.44 -9.05 -9.37
CA ARG A 84 -1.58 -9.63 -8.66
C ARG A 84 -1.21 -10.95 -7.99
N LYS A 85 -0.47 -11.82 -8.69
CA LYS A 85 0.05 -13.07 -8.12
C LYS A 85 0.95 -12.80 -6.92
N ASP A 86 1.87 -11.85 -7.03
CA ASP A 86 2.77 -11.48 -5.94
C ASP A 86 2.00 -10.93 -4.73
N TYR A 87 0.98 -10.11 -4.96
CA TYR A 87 0.13 -9.59 -3.89
C TYR A 87 -0.61 -10.73 -3.15
N THR A 88 -1.25 -11.65 -3.89
CA THR A 88 -1.97 -12.78 -3.28
C THR A 88 -1.02 -13.71 -2.54
N ASP A 89 0.16 -13.99 -3.11
CA ASP A 89 1.18 -14.84 -2.48
C ASP A 89 1.77 -14.19 -1.21
N ARG A 90 1.98 -12.87 -1.19
CA ARG A 90 2.40 -12.16 0.04
C ARG A 90 1.33 -12.27 1.12
N ARG A 91 0.06 -12.04 0.79
CA ARG A 91 -1.05 -12.18 1.74
C ARG A 91 -1.19 -13.60 2.28
N ARG A 92 -1.12 -14.60 1.41
CA ARG A 92 -1.16 -16.02 1.81
C ARG A 92 -0.04 -16.35 2.79
N ARG A 93 1.20 -15.98 2.47
CA ARG A 93 2.35 -16.19 3.36
C ARG A 93 2.21 -15.45 4.68
N GLN A 94 1.70 -14.22 4.66
CA GLN A 94 1.44 -13.46 5.89
C GLN A 94 0.40 -14.16 6.77
N GLN A 95 -0.71 -14.64 6.19
CA GLN A 95 -1.74 -15.37 6.93
C GLN A 95 -1.20 -16.67 7.53
N GLU A 96 -0.42 -17.44 6.78
CA GLU A 96 0.26 -18.64 7.27
C GLU A 96 1.22 -18.33 8.43
N GLY A 97 1.99 -17.25 8.31
CA GLY A 97 2.89 -16.77 9.36
C GLY A 97 2.14 -16.35 10.62
N VAL A 98 1.04 -15.59 10.47
CA VAL A 98 0.17 -15.19 11.57
C VAL A 98 -0.44 -16.41 12.26
N ARG A 99 -0.93 -17.41 11.50
CA ARG A 99 -1.49 -18.64 12.06
C ARG A 99 -0.46 -19.38 12.91
N LYS A 100 0.74 -19.62 12.36
CA LYS A 100 1.85 -20.27 13.09
C LYS A 100 2.24 -19.50 14.35
N ALA A 101 2.29 -18.17 14.28
CA ALA A 101 2.63 -17.34 15.45
C ALA A 101 1.50 -17.31 16.50
N LYS A 102 0.23 -17.42 16.10
CA LYS A 102 -0.91 -17.60 17.01
C LYS A 102 -0.86 -18.97 17.70
N GLU A 103 -0.60 -20.05 16.97
CA GLU A 103 -0.42 -21.41 17.52
C GLU A 103 0.74 -21.46 18.52
N LYS A 104 1.83 -20.75 18.24
CA LYS A 104 2.97 -20.59 19.16
C LYS A 104 2.74 -19.61 20.32
N GLY A 105 1.57 -18.98 20.40
CA GLY A 105 1.23 -18.03 21.47
C GLY A 105 2.06 -16.73 21.50
N VAL A 106 2.66 -16.35 20.37
CA VAL A 106 3.51 -15.13 20.27
C VAL A 106 2.67 -13.85 20.37
N TYR A 107 1.45 -13.86 19.84
CA TYR A 107 0.54 -12.72 19.91
C TYR A 107 -0.11 -12.61 21.28
N ARG A 108 0.51 -11.84 22.19
CA ARG A 108 -0.01 -11.54 23.54
C ARG A 108 -0.82 -10.25 23.64
N GLY A 109 -1.08 -9.61 22.49
CA GLY A 109 -1.72 -8.29 22.43
C GLY A 109 -0.82 -7.16 22.96
N ARG A 110 -1.43 -6.00 23.24
CA ARG A 110 -0.72 -4.86 23.84
C ARG A 110 -0.46 -5.17 25.31
N MET A 111 0.81 -5.36 25.67
CA MET A 111 1.18 -5.56 27.07
C MET A 111 0.94 -4.28 27.88
N PRO A 112 0.45 -4.41 29.14
CA PRO A 112 0.32 -3.27 30.03
C PRO A 112 1.66 -2.58 30.29
N ASP A 113 1.61 -1.25 30.41
CA ASP A 113 2.76 -0.47 30.88
C ASP A 113 2.79 -0.55 32.42
N GLN A 114 3.63 -1.45 32.94
CA GLN A 114 3.66 -1.76 34.36
C GLN A 114 4.06 -0.55 35.20
N ASN A 115 5.00 0.26 34.73
CA ASN A 115 5.44 1.47 35.43
C ASN A 115 4.30 2.47 35.62
N LYS A 116 3.47 2.66 34.58
CA LYS A 116 2.28 3.51 34.68
C LYS A 116 1.22 2.92 35.59
N HIS A 117 1.05 1.60 35.59
CA HIS A 117 0.11 0.94 36.50
C HIS A 117 0.53 1.08 37.96
N ASP A 118 1.82 0.93 38.26
CA ASP A 118 2.35 1.06 39.61
C ASP A 118 2.26 2.52 40.11
N LEU A 119 2.52 3.50 39.22
CA LEU A 119 2.32 4.92 39.51
C LEU A 119 0.84 5.26 39.78
N ILE A 120 -0.09 4.67 39.02
CA ILE A 120 -1.53 4.84 39.28
C ILE A 120 -1.87 4.27 40.66
N ARG A 121 -1.40 3.06 40.99
CA ARG A 121 -1.68 2.42 42.28
C ARG A 121 -1.16 3.24 43.45
N SER A 122 0.06 3.80 43.36
CA SER A 122 0.62 4.65 44.42
C SER A 122 -0.16 5.95 44.61
N LEU A 123 -0.51 6.65 43.51
CA LEU A 123 -1.29 7.89 43.57
C LEU A 123 -2.71 7.66 44.12
N ARG A 124 -3.33 6.53 43.77
CA ARG A 124 -4.65 6.16 44.29
C ARG A 124 -4.58 5.79 45.78
N HIS A 125 -3.51 5.13 46.23
CA HIS A 125 -3.27 4.88 47.67
C HIS A 125 -3.06 6.18 48.46
N GLN A 126 -2.49 7.22 47.85
CA GLN A 126 -2.36 8.55 48.44
C GLN A 126 -3.67 9.36 48.46
N GLY A 127 -4.80 8.77 48.05
CA GLY A 127 -6.11 9.42 48.07
C GLY A 127 -6.39 10.39 46.93
N LYS A 128 -5.53 10.46 45.89
CA LYS A 128 -5.70 11.36 44.74
C LYS A 128 -6.92 10.98 43.90
N SER A 129 -7.63 11.97 43.36
CA SER A 129 -8.83 11.75 42.53
C SER A 129 -8.49 11.03 41.21
N ILE A 130 -9.49 10.46 40.53
CA ILE A 130 -9.27 9.72 39.26
C ILE A 130 -8.70 10.67 38.19
N SER A 131 -9.26 11.88 38.09
CA SER A 131 -8.82 12.89 37.13
C SER A 131 -7.42 13.39 37.43
N GLU A 132 -7.10 13.66 38.70
CA GLU A 132 -5.77 14.10 39.12
C GLU A 132 -4.71 13.01 38.88
N THR A 133 -5.05 11.75 39.18
CA THR A 133 -4.18 10.60 38.90
C THR A 133 -3.93 10.42 37.40
N ALA A 134 -4.96 10.58 36.57
CA ALA A 134 -4.84 10.49 35.12
C ALA A 134 -3.90 11.57 34.56
N ARG A 135 -4.03 12.80 35.06
CA ARG A 135 -3.14 13.91 34.70
C ARG A 135 -1.69 13.65 35.11
N LEU A 136 -1.46 13.21 36.35
CA LEU A 136 -0.12 12.96 36.89
C LEU A 136 0.58 11.75 36.25
N ALA A 137 -0.17 10.69 35.92
CA ALA A 137 0.36 9.49 35.28
C ALA A 137 0.40 9.57 33.74
N GLY A 138 -0.11 10.65 33.14
CA GLY A 138 -0.13 10.85 31.69
C GLY A 138 -0.95 9.79 30.95
N VAL A 139 -2.09 9.39 31.51
CA VAL A 139 -3.00 8.37 30.94
C VAL A 139 -4.45 8.85 30.94
N SER A 140 -5.33 8.15 30.22
CA SER A 140 -6.77 8.42 30.29
C SER A 140 -7.36 8.03 31.65
N GLU A 141 -8.42 8.74 32.09
CA GLU A 141 -9.18 8.39 33.30
C GLU A 141 -9.75 6.96 33.24
N ARG A 142 -10.05 6.47 32.03
CA ARG A 142 -10.52 5.10 31.81
C ARG A 142 -9.44 4.08 32.13
N THR A 143 -8.17 4.39 31.83
CA THR A 143 -7.03 3.56 32.23
C THR A 143 -6.87 3.54 33.74
N VAL A 144 -6.97 4.69 34.42
CA VAL A 144 -6.91 4.79 35.88
C VAL A 144 -8.02 3.97 36.54
N THR A 145 -9.25 4.12 36.06
CA THR A 145 -10.42 3.39 36.58
C THR A 145 -10.25 1.88 36.40
N ARG A 146 -9.77 1.43 35.23
CA ARG A 146 -9.51 0.01 34.96
C ARG A 146 -8.43 -0.56 35.87
N VAL A 147 -7.35 0.16 36.10
CA VAL A 147 -6.24 -0.28 36.96
C VAL A 147 -6.61 -0.22 38.45
N SER A 148 -7.46 0.72 38.86
CA SER A 148 -7.90 0.84 40.26
C SER A 148 -8.94 -0.20 40.66
N LYS A 149 -9.63 -0.81 39.69
CA LYS A 149 -10.61 -1.89 39.89
C LYS A 149 -10.01 -3.29 39.79
N SER A 150 -8.73 -3.40 39.40
CA SER A 150 -8.02 -4.65 39.11
C SER A 150 -6.86 -4.87 40.06
#